data_AF-A0A3L7XS21-F1
#
_entry.id   AF-A0A3L7XS21-F1
#
_cell.length_a   1.000
_cell.length_b   1.000
_cell.length_c   1.000
_cell.angle_alpha   90.00
_cell.angle_beta   90.00
_cell.angle_gamma   90.00
#
_symmetry.space_group_name_H-M   'P 1'
#
loop_
_entity.id
_entity.type
_entity.pdbx_description
1 polymer ?
#
loop_
_entity_poly.entity_id
_entity_poly.type
_entity_poly.pdbx_seq_one_letter_code
_entity_poly.pdbx_strand_id
1 'polypeptide(L)'
;MSPSVEVRAIDDLEELQTGLIRYGDQAQATLAAIDREMQRTLDWLEERQRHWRGEAQRWREEERRARAAYHRCLASGDDEHPPSCGREEEALSAARRRLAQAEAEERMATQARQAVQAEAAVYARDASRLRATLQSETVKAVEVLGTKVVVLRSYASGGISAGGVLAGALAFGAGLAIGAALGQAGQETPPTPDSPGQIENSGAISGAPGLSDRTVEPSLQELHTDIRDIPLVLIDLSDSPVQNESDYHKVPKAEMIAGFAKLAQVRRLIGQGVTDQELYDMDREAREEGLSEGQSHHNIYKVFYGENAIALEKAGDRYRVINGYHRLAVALELGWTVIPARVVG
;
A
#
# COMPACT_ATOMS: atom_id res chain seq x y z
N MET A 1 -52.32 -33.55 -18.87
CA MET A 1 -51.91 -32.28 -18.24
C MET A 1 -50.46 -32.08 -18.59
N SER A 2 -50.16 -31.23 -19.58
CA SER A 2 -48.79 -30.94 -19.97
C SER A 2 -48.18 -30.04 -18.89
N PRO A 3 -47.02 -30.38 -18.31
CA PRO A 3 -46.36 -29.50 -17.34
C PRO A 3 -46.05 -28.18 -18.04
N SER A 4 -46.63 -27.09 -17.55
CA SER A 4 -46.29 -25.74 -17.98
C SER A 4 -44.84 -25.48 -17.57
N VAL A 5 -43.97 -25.23 -18.54
CA VAL A 5 -42.62 -24.73 -18.27
C VAL A 5 -42.74 -23.39 -17.56
N GLU A 6 -42.13 -23.27 -16.38
CA GLU A 6 -42.17 -22.05 -15.58
C GLU A 6 -41.24 -21.01 -16.22
N VAL A 7 -41.82 -20.06 -16.95
CA VAL A 7 -41.11 -19.04 -17.75
C VAL A 7 -40.06 -18.26 -16.94
N ARG A 8 -40.29 -18.08 -15.63
CA ARG A 8 -39.36 -17.42 -14.71
C ARG A 8 -37.97 -18.07 -14.66
N ALA A 9 -37.89 -19.39 -14.80
CA ALA A 9 -36.60 -20.09 -14.78
C ALA A 9 -35.73 -19.79 -16.01
N ILE A 10 -36.30 -19.27 -17.11
CA ILE A 10 -35.53 -18.83 -18.28
C ILE A 10 -34.94 -17.43 -18.02
N ASP A 11 -35.73 -16.53 -17.46
CA ASP A 11 -35.29 -15.16 -17.11
C ASP A 11 -34.13 -15.20 -16.10
N ASP A 12 -34.22 -16.07 -15.09
CA ASP A 12 -33.17 -16.27 -14.09
C ASP A 12 -31.84 -16.74 -14.71
N LEU A 13 -31.88 -17.57 -15.76
CA LEU A 13 -30.69 -18.05 -16.47
C LEU A 13 -30.05 -16.96 -17.33
N GLU A 14 -30.86 -16.09 -17.94
CA GLU A 14 -30.37 -14.93 -18.70
C GLU A 14 -29.77 -13.86 -17.79
N GLU A 15 -30.38 -13.65 -16.62
CA GLU A 15 -29.82 -12.78 -15.59
C GLU A 15 -28.49 -13.33 -15.07
N LEU A 16 -28.41 -14.65 -14.79
CA LEU A 16 -27.15 -15.29 -14.40
C LEU A 16 -26.07 -15.15 -15.49
N GLN A 17 -26.42 -15.34 -16.77
CA GLN A 17 -25.48 -15.17 -17.88
C GLN A 17 -24.94 -13.74 -17.92
N THR A 18 -25.82 -12.74 -17.81
CA THR A 18 -25.46 -11.32 -17.78
C THR A 18 -24.60 -11.00 -16.56
N GLY A 19 -24.94 -11.57 -15.41
CA GLY A 19 -24.18 -11.44 -14.16
C GLY A 19 -22.77 -12.01 -14.27
N LEU A 20 -22.60 -13.17 -14.91
CA LEU A 20 -21.29 -13.79 -15.14
C LEU A 20 -20.38 -12.96 -16.07
N ILE A 21 -20.93 -12.39 -17.14
CA ILE A 21 -20.20 -11.49 -18.03
C ILE A 21 -19.69 -10.28 -17.23
N ARG A 22 -20.60 -9.61 -16.50
CA ARG A 22 -20.26 -8.44 -15.68
C ARG A 22 -19.22 -8.76 -14.61
N TYR A 23 -19.35 -9.91 -13.96
CA TYR A 23 -18.39 -10.39 -12.98
C TYR A 23 -17.01 -10.59 -13.61
N GLY A 24 -16.93 -11.25 -14.77
CA GLY A 24 -15.70 -11.45 -15.52
C GLY A 24 -14.99 -10.13 -15.84
N ASP A 25 -15.73 -9.17 -16.39
CA ASP A 25 -15.22 -7.85 -16.75
C ASP A 25 -14.71 -7.08 -15.51
N GLN A 26 -15.51 -7.05 -14.43
CA GLN A 26 -15.16 -6.32 -13.21
C GLN A 26 -13.96 -6.97 -12.49
N ALA A 27 -13.89 -8.29 -12.45
CA ALA A 27 -12.76 -9.00 -11.84
C ALA A 27 -11.47 -8.76 -12.62
N GLN A 28 -11.51 -8.81 -13.96
CA GLN A 28 -10.36 -8.50 -14.80
C GLN A 28 -9.91 -7.04 -14.65
N ALA A 29 -10.84 -6.09 -14.64
CA ALA A 29 -10.54 -4.68 -14.44
C ALA A 29 -9.89 -4.40 -13.07
N THR A 30 -10.39 -5.07 -12.01
CA THR A 30 -9.85 -4.97 -10.65
C THR A 30 -8.43 -5.50 -10.59
N LEU A 31 -8.18 -6.70 -11.14
CA LEU A 31 -6.84 -7.27 -11.20
C LEU A 31 -5.87 -6.37 -11.98
N ALA A 32 -6.32 -5.75 -13.08
CA ALA A 32 -5.49 -4.81 -13.84
C ALA A 32 -5.19 -3.52 -13.06
N ALA A 33 -6.12 -3.05 -12.23
CA ALA A 33 -5.91 -1.89 -11.37
C ALA A 33 -4.86 -2.17 -10.27
N ILE A 34 -4.93 -3.34 -9.65
CA ILE A 34 -3.95 -3.78 -8.65
C ILE A 34 -2.56 -3.88 -9.29
N ASP A 35 -2.44 -4.46 -10.48
CA ASP A 35 -1.15 -4.54 -11.19
C ASP A 35 -0.55 -3.15 -11.43
N ARG A 36 -1.36 -2.15 -11.81
CA ARG A 36 -0.88 -0.78 -12.01
C ARG A 36 -0.41 -0.10 -10.72
N GLU A 37 -1.07 -0.35 -9.59
CA GLU A 37 -0.63 0.17 -8.29
C GLU A 37 0.67 -0.49 -7.85
N MET A 38 0.80 -1.80 -8.04
CA MET A 38 2.00 -2.55 -7.73
C MET A 38 3.21 -2.08 -8.54
N GLN A 39 3.04 -1.86 -9.85
CA GLN A 39 4.11 -1.30 -10.69
C GLN A 39 4.49 0.12 -10.25
N ARG A 40 3.52 1.01 -10.00
CA ARG A 40 3.79 2.36 -9.48
C ARG A 40 4.58 2.33 -8.17
N THR A 41 4.24 1.41 -7.27
CA THR A 41 4.95 1.24 -5.99
C THR A 41 6.39 0.79 -6.21
N LEU A 42 6.63 -0.17 -7.11
CA LEU A 42 7.96 -0.64 -7.45
C LEU A 42 8.81 0.44 -8.12
N ASP A 43 8.23 1.21 -9.03
CA ASP A 43 8.89 2.34 -9.70
C ASP A 43 9.30 3.42 -8.69
N TRP A 44 8.39 3.78 -7.78
CA TRP A 44 8.67 4.73 -6.71
C TRP A 44 9.79 4.24 -5.77
N LEU A 45 9.79 2.97 -5.38
CA LEU A 45 10.86 2.37 -4.57
C LEU A 45 12.19 2.33 -5.30
N GLU A 46 12.18 2.08 -6.61
CA GLU A 46 13.39 2.14 -7.43
C GLU A 46 13.96 3.57 -7.47
N GLU A 47 13.12 4.58 -7.70
CA GLU A 47 13.54 5.98 -7.67
C GLU A 47 14.12 6.35 -6.31
N ARG A 48 13.44 5.96 -5.22
CA ARG A 48 13.89 6.20 -3.85
C ARG A 48 15.25 5.56 -3.56
N GLN A 49 15.45 4.32 -3.99
CA GLN A 49 16.72 3.62 -3.88
C GLN A 49 17.82 4.35 -4.68
N ARG A 50 17.52 4.78 -5.91
CA ARG A 50 18.47 5.48 -6.78
C ARG A 50 18.88 6.83 -6.19
N HIS A 51 17.92 7.58 -5.66
CA HIS A 51 18.14 8.84 -4.96
C HIS A 51 19.07 8.65 -3.77
N TRP A 52 18.74 7.76 -2.84
CA TRP A 52 19.55 7.57 -1.63
C TRP A 52 20.95 7.00 -1.91
N ARG A 53 21.10 6.16 -2.92
CA ARG A 53 22.43 5.73 -3.39
C ARG A 53 23.26 6.92 -3.87
N GLY A 54 22.67 7.83 -4.64
CA GLY A 54 23.32 9.05 -5.10
C GLY A 54 23.69 9.99 -3.94
N GLU A 55 22.78 10.17 -2.98
CA GLU A 55 23.02 10.92 -1.74
C GLU A 55 24.17 10.33 -0.93
N ALA A 56 24.18 9.01 -0.71
CA ALA A 56 25.24 8.33 0.01
C ALA A 56 26.60 8.53 -0.69
N GLN A 57 26.65 8.42 -2.02
CA GLN A 57 27.87 8.70 -2.79
C GLN A 57 28.36 10.15 -2.61
N ARG A 58 27.45 11.13 -2.70
CA ARG A 58 27.77 12.54 -2.49
C ARG A 58 28.30 12.81 -1.08
N TRP A 59 27.68 12.24 -0.05
CA TRP A 59 28.14 12.41 1.33
C TRP A 59 29.45 11.66 1.61
N ARG A 60 29.73 10.53 0.94
CA ARG A 60 31.06 9.89 0.98
C ARG A 60 32.14 10.79 0.40
N GLU A 61 31.85 11.53 -0.67
CA GLU A 61 32.78 12.53 -1.23
C GLU A 61 33.02 13.70 -0.28
N GLU A 62 31.96 14.22 0.34
CA GLU A 62 32.08 15.29 1.35
C GLU A 62 32.89 14.83 2.57
N GLU A 63 32.62 13.62 3.07
CA GLU A 63 33.37 13.06 4.19
C GLU A 63 34.86 12.90 3.86
N ARG A 64 35.19 12.41 2.66
CA ARG A 64 36.58 12.36 2.17
C ARG A 64 37.23 13.74 2.11
N ARG A 65 36.50 14.77 1.64
CA ARG A 65 36.99 16.15 1.56
C ARG A 65 37.22 16.75 2.96
N ALA A 66 36.26 16.60 3.87
CA ALA A 66 36.35 17.06 5.25
C ALA A 66 37.50 16.37 6.00
N ARG A 67 37.67 15.06 5.80
CA ARG A 67 38.76 14.28 6.39
C ARG A 67 40.12 14.76 5.90
N ALA A 68 40.26 15.01 4.59
CA ALA A 68 41.50 15.56 4.03
C ALA A 68 41.80 16.97 4.54
N ALA A 69 40.78 17.82 4.74
CA ALA A 69 40.95 19.15 5.33
C ALA A 69 41.42 19.07 6.78
N TYR A 70 40.81 18.20 7.59
CA TYR A 70 41.23 17.93 8.96
C TYR A 70 42.69 17.48 9.04
N HIS A 71 43.10 16.51 8.21
CA HIS A 71 44.49 16.07 8.16
C HIS A 71 45.47 17.17 7.71
N ARG A 72 45.09 18.02 6.76
CA ARG A 72 45.93 19.17 6.37
C ARG A 72 46.09 20.17 7.51
N CYS A 73 45.03 20.45 8.27
CA CYS A 73 45.12 21.31 9.44
C CYS A 73 46.04 20.70 10.51
N LEU A 74 45.90 19.41 10.82
CA LEU A 74 46.80 18.75 11.78
C LEU A 74 48.26 18.80 11.35
N ALA A 75 48.53 18.72 10.04
CA ALA A 75 49.88 18.80 9.49
C ALA A 75 50.43 20.23 9.38
N SER A 76 49.63 21.27 9.63
CA SER A 76 50.07 22.67 9.46
C SER A 76 50.70 23.28 10.71
N GLY A 77 50.61 22.62 11.86
CA GLY A 77 51.28 23.09 13.07
C GLY A 77 52.67 22.49 13.23
N ASP A 78 53.46 23.18 14.03
CA ASP A 78 54.83 22.86 14.44
C ASP A 78 54.86 22.36 15.89
N ASP A 79 55.96 21.70 16.29
CA ASP A 79 56.09 21.02 17.60
C ASP A 79 55.85 21.95 18.80
N GLU A 80 56.11 23.25 18.66
CA GLU A 80 55.90 24.26 19.71
C GLU A 80 54.48 24.85 19.73
N HIS A 81 53.76 24.84 18.60
CA HIS A 81 52.43 25.47 18.49
C HIS A 81 51.46 24.59 17.68
N PRO A 82 50.80 23.62 18.33
CA PRO A 82 49.83 22.77 17.65
C PRO A 82 48.66 23.59 17.06
N PRO A 83 48.14 23.21 15.88
CA PRO A 83 47.12 23.98 15.19
C PRO A 83 45.74 23.72 15.81
N SER A 84 44.90 24.75 15.90
CA SER A 84 43.53 24.62 16.39
C SER A 84 42.57 24.15 15.28
N CYS A 85 42.39 22.84 15.14
CA CYS A 85 41.60 22.22 14.06
C CYS A 85 40.13 21.92 14.40
N GLY A 86 39.55 22.61 15.40
CA GLY A 86 38.20 22.31 15.90
C GLY A 86 37.10 22.47 14.82
N ARG A 87 37.24 23.45 13.93
CA ARG A 87 36.28 23.66 12.83
C ARG A 87 36.29 22.51 11.84
N GLU A 88 37.47 22.02 11.47
CA GLU A 88 37.64 20.89 10.56
C GLU A 88 37.15 19.58 11.20
N GLU A 89 37.36 19.42 12.51
CA GLU A 89 36.84 18.28 13.28
C GLU A 89 35.31 18.27 13.31
N GLU A 90 34.67 19.41 13.60
CA GLU A 90 33.22 19.56 13.56
C GLU A 90 32.66 19.28 12.16
N ALA A 91 33.31 19.80 11.11
CA ALA A 91 32.92 19.56 9.73
C ALA A 91 33.01 18.06 9.36
N LEU A 92 34.08 17.37 9.77
CA LEU A 92 34.24 15.94 9.57
C LEU A 92 33.17 15.15 10.34
N SER A 93 32.90 15.52 11.59
CA SER A 93 31.86 14.92 12.42
C SER A 93 30.46 15.07 11.79
N ALA A 94 30.14 16.26 11.29
CA ALA A 94 28.88 16.52 10.59
C ALA A 94 28.77 15.72 9.28
N ALA A 95 29.83 15.65 8.48
CA ALA A 95 29.87 14.87 7.24
C ALA A 95 29.65 13.37 7.51
N ARG A 96 30.26 12.83 8.57
CA ARG A 96 30.06 11.43 8.99
C ARG A 96 28.62 11.15 9.41
N ARG A 97 27.98 12.04 10.18
CA ARG A 97 26.56 11.86 10.58
C ARG A 97 25.64 11.82 9.35
N ARG A 98 25.82 12.76 8.42
CA ARG A 98 25.01 12.81 7.18
C ARG A 98 25.23 11.59 6.30
N LEU A 99 26.49 11.13 6.19
CA LEU A 99 26.79 9.90 5.48
C LEU A 99 26.08 8.69 6.12
N ALA A 100 26.19 8.54 7.45
CA ALA A 100 25.54 7.44 8.15
C ALA A 100 24.02 7.43 7.97
N GLN A 101 23.38 8.60 7.99
CA GLN A 101 21.95 8.76 7.71
C GLN A 101 21.62 8.33 6.27
N ALA A 102 22.33 8.85 5.27
CA ALA A 102 22.08 8.51 3.87
C ALA A 102 22.27 7.00 3.59
N GLU A 103 23.27 6.37 4.22
CA GLU A 103 23.49 4.92 4.11
C GLU A 103 22.39 4.10 4.81
N ALA A 104 21.83 4.59 5.92
CA ALA A 104 20.68 3.95 6.57
C ALA A 104 19.45 3.99 5.67
N GLU A 105 19.16 5.15 5.09
CA GLU A 105 18.06 5.33 4.15
C GLU A 105 18.23 4.49 2.87
N GLU A 106 19.45 4.39 2.32
CA GLU A 106 19.75 3.51 1.18
C GLU A 106 19.45 2.03 1.51
N ARG A 107 19.85 1.57 2.70
CA ARG A 107 19.56 0.21 3.18
C ARG A 107 18.06 -0.02 3.31
N MET A 108 17.34 0.91 3.93
CA MET A 108 15.89 0.82 4.11
C MET A 108 15.17 0.76 2.76
N ALA A 109 15.48 1.67 1.82
CA ALA A 109 14.89 1.67 0.48
C ALA A 109 15.18 0.38 -0.28
N THR A 110 16.39 -0.17 -0.15
CA THR A 110 16.77 -1.44 -0.77
C THR A 110 15.98 -2.61 -0.19
N GLN A 111 15.86 -2.70 1.14
CA GLN A 111 15.10 -3.76 1.81
C GLN A 111 13.60 -3.67 1.47
N ALA A 112 13.03 -2.47 1.50
CA ALA A 112 11.63 -2.24 1.13
C ALA A 112 11.35 -2.67 -0.31
N ARG A 113 12.21 -2.31 -1.26
CA ARG A 113 12.11 -2.75 -2.66
C ARG A 113 12.13 -4.28 -2.77
N GLN A 114 13.09 -4.95 -2.12
CA GLN A 114 13.20 -6.41 -2.17
C GLN A 114 11.98 -7.11 -1.59
N ALA A 115 11.48 -6.63 -0.44
CA ALA A 115 10.28 -7.17 0.19
C ALA A 115 9.05 -7.02 -0.71
N VAL A 116 8.80 -5.82 -1.24
CA VAL A 116 7.67 -5.57 -2.15
C VAL A 116 7.79 -6.38 -3.43
N GLN A 117 8.99 -6.50 -4.00
CA GLN A 117 9.22 -7.30 -5.21
C GLN A 117 8.95 -8.79 -4.99
N ALA A 118 9.31 -9.33 -3.82
CA ALA A 118 9.04 -10.72 -3.49
C ALA A 118 7.53 -11.00 -3.39
N GLU A 119 6.79 -10.15 -2.66
CA GLU A 119 5.34 -10.27 -2.52
C GLU A 119 4.61 -10.02 -3.85
N ALA A 120 5.06 -9.05 -4.63
CA ALA A 120 4.56 -8.77 -5.98
C ALA A 120 4.67 -9.99 -6.90
N ALA A 121 5.78 -10.74 -6.81
CA ALA A 121 5.96 -11.95 -7.60
C ALA A 121 5.03 -13.09 -7.17
N VAL A 122 4.68 -13.18 -5.88
CA VAL A 122 3.67 -14.14 -5.38
C VAL A 122 2.30 -13.77 -5.94
N TYR A 123 1.86 -12.53 -5.72
CA TYR A 123 0.60 -12.02 -6.22
C TYR A 123 0.47 -12.18 -7.74
N ALA A 124 1.51 -11.86 -8.51
CA ALA A 124 1.47 -11.96 -9.97
C ALA A 124 1.18 -13.39 -10.46
N ARG A 125 1.68 -14.42 -9.77
CA ARG A 125 1.38 -15.83 -10.11
C ARG A 125 -0.09 -16.15 -9.84
N ASP A 126 -0.60 -15.74 -8.69
CA ASP A 126 -1.98 -16.02 -8.28
C ASP A 126 -2.99 -15.25 -9.14
N ALA A 127 -2.71 -13.97 -9.41
CA ALA A 127 -3.49 -13.13 -10.33
C ALA A 127 -3.50 -13.70 -11.75
N SER A 128 -2.37 -14.22 -12.24
CA SER A 128 -2.29 -14.84 -13.57
C SER A 128 -3.14 -16.11 -13.66
N ARG A 129 -3.13 -16.95 -12.62
CA ARG A 129 -4.00 -18.13 -12.54
C ARG A 129 -5.47 -17.75 -12.54
N LEU A 130 -5.84 -16.78 -11.70
CA LEU A 130 -7.22 -16.29 -11.63
C LEU A 130 -7.68 -15.69 -12.96
N ARG A 131 -6.84 -14.89 -13.64
CA ARG A 131 -7.13 -14.37 -14.98
C ARG A 131 -7.38 -15.49 -15.99
N ALA A 132 -6.52 -16.51 -16.00
CA ALA A 132 -6.70 -17.65 -16.89
C ALA A 132 -8.04 -18.36 -16.64
N THR A 133 -8.40 -18.57 -15.37
CA THR A 133 -9.70 -19.15 -15.00
C THR A 133 -10.89 -18.27 -15.40
N LEU A 134 -10.81 -16.95 -15.17
CA LEU A 134 -11.86 -16.01 -15.58
C LEU A 134 -12.03 -15.98 -17.11
N GLN A 135 -10.92 -16.05 -17.85
CA GLN A 135 -10.97 -16.05 -19.32
C GLN A 135 -11.48 -17.37 -19.89
N SER A 136 -11.16 -18.52 -19.29
CA SER A 136 -11.60 -19.82 -19.81
C SER A 136 -12.97 -20.22 -19.28
N GLU A 137 -13.18 -20.20 -17.97
CA GLU A 137 -14.36 -20.79 -17.33
C GLU A 137 -15.58 -19.88 -17.42
N THR A 138 -15.41 -18.56 -17.33
CA THR A 138 -16.54 -17.63 -17.51
C THR A 138 -17.06 -17.68 -18.93
N VAL A 139 -16.20 -17.75 -19.95
CA VAL A 139 -16.61 -17.87 -21.36
C VAL A 139 -17.38 -19.17 -21.59
N LYS A 140 -16.84 -20.31 -21.13
CA LYS A 140 -17.53 -21.60 -21.23
C LYS A 140 -18.89 -21.58 -20.52
N ALA A 141 -18.95 -21.02 -19.31
CA ALA A 141 -20.20 -20.95 -18.54
C ALA A 141 -21.25 -20.10 -19.26
N VAL A 142 -20.85 -18.96 -19.83
CA VAL A 142 -21.73 -18.07 -20.61
C VAL A 142 -22.25 -18.78 -21.86
N GLU A 143 -21.41 -19.54 -22.56
CA GLU A 143 -21.80 -20.32 -23.75
C GLU A 143 -22.79 -21.45 -23.40
N VAL A 144 -22.51 -22.21 -22.33
CA VAL A 144 -23.39 -23.28 -21.85
C VAL A 144 -24.75 -22.73 -21.43
N LEU A 145 -24.77 -21.61 -20.71
CA LEU A 145 -26.02 -20.94 -20.31
C LEU A 145 -26.80 -20.44 -21.53
N GLY A 146 -26.13 -19.78 -22.49
CA GLY A 146 -26.77 -19.30 -23.71
C GLY A 146 -27.41 -20.42 -24.52
N THR A 147 -26.71 -21.55 -24.65
CA THR A 147 -27.24 -22.75 -25.32
C THR A 147 -28.48 -23.29 -24.60
N LYS A 148 -28.45 -23.37 -23.26
CA LYS A 148 -29.61 -23.84 -22.47
C LYS A 148 -30.81 -22.92 -22.61
N VAL A 149 -30.61 -21.61 -22.58
CA VAL A 149 -31.67 -20.61 -22.77
C VAL A 149 -32.35 -20.78 -24.15
N VAL A 150 -31.57 -20.95 -25.23
CA VAL A 150 -32.12 -21.17 -26.58
C VAL A 150 -32.97 -22.44 -26.65
N VAL A 151 -32.47 -23.54 -26.07
CA VAL A 151 -33.20 -24.81 -26.02
C VAL A 151 -34.52 -24.66 -25.24
N LEU A 152 -34.48 -24.08 -24.04
CA LEU A 152 -35.67 -23.89 -23.20
C LEU A 152 -36.72 -22.97 -23.85
N ARG A 153 -36.29 -21.89 -24.52
CA ARG A 153 -37.20 -21.02 -25.28
C ARG A 153 -37.88 -21.75 -26.44
N SER A 154 -37.16 -22.66 -27.11
CA SER A 154 -37.72 -23.48 -28.20
C SER A 154 -38.79 -24.45 -27.70
N TYR A 155 -38.60 -25.03 -26.50
CA TYR A 155 -39.64 -25.84 -25.85
C TYR A 155 -40.84 -25.01 -25.40
N ALA A 156 -40.62 -23.84 -24.79
CA ALA A 156 -41.68 -22.98 -24.28
C ALA A 156 -42.58 -22.39 -25.38
N SER A 157 -42.03 -22.12 -26.56
CA SER A 157 -42.76 -21.56 -27.72
C SER A 157 -43.57 -22.60 -28.52
N GLY A 158 -43.60 -23.87 -28.09
CA GLY A 158 -44.37 -24.93 -28.76
C GLY A 158 -43.79 -25.39 -30.11
N GLY A 159 -42.57 -24.96 -30.45
CA GLY A 159 -41.93 -25.20 -31.76
C GLY A 159 -41.37 -26.61 -31.96
N ILE A 160 -41.44 -27.51 -30.97
CA ILE A 160 -40.89 -28.86 -31.07
C ILE A 160 -42.02 -29.90 -31.10
N SER A 161 -42.40 -30.28 -32.31
CA SER A 161 -43.06 -31.58 -32.56
C SER A 161 -42.09 -32.69 -32.19
N ALA A 162 -42.57 -33.70 -31.46
CA ALA A 162 -41.79 -34.81 -30.87
C ALA A 162 -40.89 -35.60 -31.86
N GLY A 163 -40.96 -35.35 -33.17
CA GLY A 163 -40.09 -35.96 -34.19
C GLY A 163 -38.75 -35.26 -34.43
N GLY A 164 -38.53 -34.02 -33.97
CA GLY A 164 -37.30 -33.25 -34.26
C GLY A 164 -36.16 -33.37 -33.24
N VAL A 165 -36.47 -33.86 -32.02
CA VAL A 165 -35.52 -33.85 -30.88
C VAL A 165 -34.35 -34.82 -31.09
N LEU A 166 -34.53 -35.89 -31.88
CA LEU A 166 -33.51 -36.91 -32.08
C LEU A 166 -32.37 -36.49 -33.03
N ALA A 167 -32.53 -35.45 -33.85
CA ALA A 167 -31.45 -34.99 -34.74
C ALA A 167 -30.48 -34.02 -34.04
N GLY A 168 -30.96 -33.20 -33.09
CA GLY A 168 -30.12 -32.25 -32.35
C GLY A 168 -29.49 -32.83 -31.08
N ALA A 169 -30.18 -33.77 -30.42
CA ALA A 169 -29.71 -34.34 -29.14
C ALA A 169 -28.68 -35.47 -29.29
N LEU A 170 -28.54 -36.08 -30.48
CA LEU A 170 -27.54 -37.12 -30.74
C LEU A 170 -26.15 -36.57 -31.11
N ALA A 171 -25.99 -35.25 -31.23
CA ALA A 171 -24.66 -34.62 -31.39
C ALA A 171 -23.93 -34.39 -30.06
N PHE A 172 -24.62 -34.49 -28.92
CA PHE A 172 -24.04 -34.24 -27.60
C PHE A 172 -23.92 -35.53 -26.79
N GLY A 173 -23.12 -36.45 -27.34
CA GLY A 173 -22.71 -37.67 -26.68
C GLY A 173 -21.83 -37.38 -25.45
N ALA A 174 -22.28 -37.90 -24.31
CA ALA A 174 -21.44 -38.16 -23.15
C ALA A 174 -20.23 -39.03 -23.54
N GLY A 175 -19.04 -38.67 -23.06
CA GLY A 175 -17.82 -39.42 -23.36
C GLY A 175 -16.60 -38.94 -22.56
N LEU A 176 -16.68 -39.00 -21.23
CA LEU A 176 -15.48 -39.19 -20.41
C LEU A 176 -14.87 -40.54 -20.79
N ALA A 177 -13.74 -40.54 -21.50
CA ALA A 177 -12.88 -41.71 -21.68
C ALA A 177 -11.43 -41.31 -21.43
N ILE A 178 -10.90 -41.78 -20.30
CA ILE A 178 -9.48 -41.86 -19.99
C ILE A 178 -8.87 -42.87 -20.97
N GLY A 179 -7.87 -42.47 -21.74
CA GLY A 179 -7.15 -43.36 -22.66
C GLY A 179 -5.86 -42.74 -23.17
N ALA A 180 -4.72 -43.27 -22.71
CA ALA A 180 -3.38 -42.94 -23.16
C ALA A 180 -3.12 -43.47 -24.58
N ALA A 181 -2.41 -42.70 -25.41
CA ALA A 181 -1.57 -43.24 -26.48
C ALA A 181 -0.45 -42.26 -26.87
N LEU A 182 0.73 -42.84 -27.02
CA LEU A 182 2.01 -42.28 -27.46
C LEU A 182 1.98 -41.68 -28.88
N GLY A 183 2.71 -40.57 -29.04
CA GLY A 183 3.83 -40.43 -30.00
C GLY A 183 3.55 -40.18 -31.48
N GLN A 184 3.89 -38.97 -31.95
CA GLN A 184 4.86 -38.65 -33.03
C GLN A 184 4.76 -37.14 -33.34
N ALA A 185 5.80 -36.35 -33.09
CA ALA A 185 6.88 -36.01 -34.04
C ALA A 185 6.37 -35.21 -35.25
N GLY A 186 6.50 -33.89 -35.17
CA GLY A 186 6.30 -32.95 -36.27
C GLY A 186 7.03 -31.65 -35.94
N GLN A 187 8.24 -31.50 -36.48
CA GLN A 187 9.08 -30.31 -36.42
C GLN A 187 8.42 -29.16 -37.18
N GLU A 188 8.39 -27.96 -36.61
CA GLU A 188 8.44 -26.73 -37.39
C GLU A 188 9.21 -25.64 -36.62
N THR A 189 10.04 -24.95 -37.38
CA THR A 189 11.23 -24.17 -37.02
C THR A 189 10.93 -22.74 -36.54
N PRO A 190 11.88 -22.09 -35.84
CA PRO A 190 11.71 -20.74 -35.29
C PRO A 190 12.05 -19.65 -36.32
N PRO A 191 11.52 -18.42 -36.20
CA PRO A 191 12.11 -17.27 -36.87
C PRO A 191 13.29 -16.70 -36.07
N THR A 192 14.40 -16.57 -36.78
CA THR A 192 15.67 -15.92 -36.39
C THR A 192 15.53 -14.39 -36.31
N PRO A 193 16.38 -13.70 -35.54
CA PRO A 193 16.41 -12.25 -35.46
C PRO A 193 17.42 -11.64 -36.47
N ASP A 194 17.01 -10.55 -37.12
CA ASP A 194 17.85 -9.58 -37.83
C ASP A 194 17.39 -8.19 -37.36
N SER A 195 18.17 -7.13 -37.17
CA SER A 195 19.59 -6.83 -37.10
C SER A 195 19.67 -5.36 -36.60
N PRO A 196 20.84 -4.83 -36.20
CA PRO A 196 20.96 -3.61 -35.39
C PRO A 196 20.94 -2.32 -36.23
N GLY A 197 20.14 -1.33 -35.81
CA GLY A 197 20.17 0.03 -36.33
C GLY A 197 20.85 1.00 -35.34
N GLN A 198 22.03 1.47 -35.72
CA GLN A 198 22.70 2.63 -35.12
C GLN A 198 21.94 3.93 -35.45
N ILE A 199 21.65 4.77 -34.46
CA ILE A 199 21.55 6.23 -34.64
C ILE A 199 22.26 6.93 -33.47
N GLU A 200 23.43 7.44 -33.79
CA GLU A 200 23.98 8.76 -33.48
C GLU A 200 23.68 9.44 -32.11
N ASN A 201 24.73 9.41 -31.30
CA ASN A 201 25.38 10.53 -30.64
C ASN A 201 24.88 11.97 -30.94
N SER A 202 24.37 12.66 -29.92
CA SER A 202 24.47 14.11 -29.66
C SER A 202 24.04 14.28 -28.19
N GLY A 203 24.75 14.93 -27.28
CA GLY A 203 25.57 16.12 -27.37
C GLY A 203 25.19 16.96 -26.15
N ALA A 204 26.18 17.25 -25.31
CA ALA A 204 26.13 17.94 -24.02
C ALA A 204 25.35 19.27 -23.99
N ILE A 205 24.92 19.67 -22.78
CA ILE A 205 25.06 21.01 -22.13
C ILE A 205 24.33 20.88 -20.76
N SER A 206 25.03 20.78 -19.63
CA SER A 206 25.55 21.87 -18.77
C SER A 206 24.48 22.82 -18.23
N GLY A 207 24.28 22.81 -16.90
CA GLY A 207 23.44 23.78 -16.20
C GLY A 207 23.12 23.39 -14.74
N ALA A 208 24.08 23.54 -13.83
CA ALA A 208 23.82 23.67 -12.38
C ALA A 208 23.57 25.16 -12.03
N PRO A 209 23.26 25.51 -10.76
CA PRO A 209 22.18 25.07 -9.90
C PRO A 209 21.32 26.28 -9.48
N GLY A 210 20.00 26.22 -9.72
CA GLY A 210 19.08 27.26 -9.28
C GLY A 210 18.45 26.88 -7.93
N LEU A 211 18.85 27.60 -6.88
CA LEU A 211 18.07 27.89 -5.66
C LEU A 211 17.09 26.79 -5.23
N SER A 212 17.50 26.01 -4.23
CA SER A 212 16.62 25.17 -3.43
C SER A 212 15.41 25.98 -2.98
N ASP A 213 14.31 25.78 -3.70
CA ASP A 213 12.96 25.94 -3.20
C ASP A 213 12.92 25.13 -1.90
N ARG A 214 13.03 25.81 -0.76
CA ARG A 214 12.75 25.19 0.54
C ARG A 214 11.28 24.86 0.45
N THR A 215 10.97 23.62 0.06
CA THR A 215 9.65 23.04 0.22
C THR A 215 9.31 23.22 1.69
N VAL A 216 8.51 24.25 1.99
CA VAL A 216 8.05 24.51 3.34
C VAL A 216 7.20 23.29 3.66
N GLU A 217 7.71 22.46 4.57
CA GLU A 217 6.98 21.28 5.01
C GLU A 217 5.64 21.76 5.58
N PRO A 218 4.50 21.22 5.08
CA PRO A 218 3.20 21.63 5.57
C PRO A 218 3.11 21.32 7.07
N SER A 219 2.48 22.23 7.80
CA SER A 219 2.21 22.03 9.22
C SER A 219 1.33 20.80 9.43
N LEU A 220 1.41 20.18 10.61
CA LEU A 220 0.60 19.00 10.93
C LEU A 220 -0.91 19.27 10.86
N GLN A 221 -1.32 20.53 11.04
CA GLN A 221 -2.71 20.95 10.91
C GLN A 221 -3.20 20.92 9.45
N GLU A 222 -2.31 21.19 8.49
CA GLU A 222 -2.62 21.16 7.06
C GLU A 222 -2.66 19.73 6.50
N LEU A 223 -1.87 18.82 7.07
CA LEU A 223 -1.78 17.43 6.63
C LEU A 223 -3.06 16.62 6.89
N HIS A 224 -3.86 16.98 7.90
CA HIS A 224 -4.98 16.16 8.37
C HIS A 224 -6.29 16.94 8.50
N THR A 225 -6.71 17.57 7.41
CA THR A 225 -8.00 18.29 7.31
C THR A 225 -9.23 17.37 7.51
N ASP A 226 -9.04 16.06 7.43
CA ASP A 226 -10.04 15.00 7.63
C ASP A 226 -10.23 14.61 9.10
N ILE A 227 -9.35 15.06 10.00
CA ILE A 227 -9.42 14.78 11.44
C ILE A 227 -10.14 15.91 12.16
N ARG A 228 -11.11 15.53 13.00
CA ARG A 228 -11.97 16.46 13.72
C ARG A 228 -12.07 16.04 15.18
N ASP A 229 -12.27 17.01 16.07
CA ASP A 229 -12.64 16.72 17.45
C ASP A 229 -14.11 16.25 17.48
N ILE A 230 -14.31 14.97 17.78
CA ILE A 230 -15.63 14.34 17.84
C ILE A 230 -16.04 14.19 19.31
N PRO A 231 -17.22 14.70 19.71
CA PRO A 231 -17.76 14.45 21.04
C PRO A 231 -17.96 12.95 21.28
N LEU A 232 -17.42 12.41 22.37
CA LEU A 232 -17.51 10.97 22.68
C LEU A 232 -18.96 10.50 22.82
N VAL A 233 -19.88 11.37 23.24
CA VAL A 233 -21.32 11.07 23.36
C VAL A 233 -21.99 10.73 22.02
N LEU A 234 -21.43 11.18 20.90
CA LEU A 234 -21.94 10.90 19.56
C LEU A 234 -21.39 9.59 18.97
N ILE A 235 -20.39 8.97 19.62
CA ILE A 235 -19.79 7.73 19.16
C ILE A 235 -20.62 6.57 19.73
N ASP A 236 -21.05 5.66 18.86
CA ASP A 236 -21.67 4.40 19.26
C ASP A 236 -20.57 3.40 19.60
N LEU A 237 -20.60 2.93 20.85
CA LEU A 237 -19.66 1.94 21.39
C LEU A 237 -20.38 0.66 21.82
N SER A 238 -21.63 0.48 21.40
CA SER A 238 -22.43 -0.69 21.78
C SER A 238 -21.84 -2.01 21.27
N ASP A 239 -21.02 -1.96 20.22
CA ASP A 239 -20.29 -3.08 19.62
C ASP A 239 -18.81 -3.17 20.05
N SER A 240 -18.40 -2.41 21.08
CA SER A 240 -17.03 -2.42 21.58
C SER A 240 -16.61 -3.83 22.07
N PRO A 241 -15.51 -4.40 21.54
CA PRO A 241 -14.98 -5.67 22.02
C PRO A 241 -14.19 -5.52 23.33
N VAL A 242 -13.92 -4.29 23.77
CA VAL A 242 -13.11 -4.01 24.97
C VAL A 242 -14.01 -4.06 26.20
N GLN A 243 -13.83 -5.08 27.02
CA GLN A 243 -14.60 -5.31 28.24
C GLN A 243 -13.76 -5.14 29.50
N ASN A 244 -12.48 -5.51 29.45
CA ASN A 244 -11.60 -5.47 30.59
C ASN A 244 -10.11 -5.28 30.19
N GLU A 245 -9.23 -5.20 31.19
CA GLU A 245 -7.81 -4.93 30.98
C GLU A 245 -7.08 -6.04 30.20
N SER A 246 -7.57 -7.28 30.22
CA SER A 246 -6.94 -8.38 29.47
C SER A 246 -7.11 -8.26 27.95
N ASP A 247 -8.03 -7.41 27.48
CA ASP A 247 -8.25 -7.18 26.04
C ASP A 247 -7.11 -6.35 25.41
N TYR A 248 -6.23 -5.74 26.21
CA TYR A 248 -5.13 -4.86 25.80
C TYR A 248 -3.85 -5.63 25.43
N HIS A 249 -3.96 -6.59 24.51
CA HIS A 249 -2.88 -7.50 24.13
C HIS A 249 -1.82 -6.86 23.21
N LYS A 250 -2.13 -5.78 22.48
CA LYS A 250 -1.20 -5.11 21.56
C LYS A 250 -0.38 -4.01 22.22
N VAL A 251 -1.03 -3.18 23.01
CA VAL A 251 -0.43 -2.07 23.75
C VAL A 251 -1.03 -2.11 25.16
N PRO A 252 -0.21 -2.23 26.21
CA PRO A 252 -0.70 -2.26 27.59
C PRO A 252 -1.57 -1.04 27.91
N LYS A 253 -2.63 -1.24 28.71
CA LYS A 253 -3.55 -0.16 29.10
C LYS A 253 -2.83 1.04 29.75
N ALA A 254 -1.85 0.75 30.62
CA ALA A 254 -1.03 1.76 31.28
C ALA A 254 -0.27 2.66 30.27
N GLU A 255 0.22 2.08 29.19
CA GLU A 255 0.90 2.81 28.12
C GLU A 255 -0.08 3.70 27.33
N MET A 256 -1.29 3.20 27.05
CA MET A 256 -2.35 4.03 26.43
C MET A 256 -2.73 5.21 27.32
N ILE A 257 -2.90 5.00 28.62
CA ILE A 257 -3.20 6.08 29.59
C ILE A 257 -2.10 7.14 29.56
N ALA A 258 -0.83 6.72 29.59
CA ALA A 258 0.30 7.65 29.46
C ALA A 258 0.27 8.42 28.12
N GLY A 259 -0.13 7.75 27.04
CA GLY A 259 -0.30 8.38 25.74
C GLY A 259 -1.36 9.49 25.74
N PHE A 260 -2.49 9.31 26.44
CA PHE A 260 -3.52 10.35 26.57
C PHE A 260 -3.04 11.58 27.37
N ALA A 261 -2.21 11.39 28.40
CA ALA A 261 -1.61 12.52 29.10
C ALA A 261 -0.74 13.36 28.15
N LYS A 262 -0.01 12.70 27.24
CA LYS A 262 0.86 13.35 26.26
C LYS A 262 0.13 13.89 25.04
N LEU A 263 -1.05 13.36 24.71
CA LEU A 263 -1.91 13.88 23.64
C LEU A 263 -2.23 15.37 23.84
N ALA A 264 -2.48 15.80 25.08
CA ALA A 264 -2.72 17.22 25.36
C ALA A 264 -1.51 18.11 25.03
N GLN A 265 -0.29 17.60 25.22
CA GLN A 265 0.94 18.30 24.83
C GLN A 265 1.09 18.33 23.30
N VAL A 266 0.90 17.20 22.63
CA VAL A 266 0.96 17.12 21.16
C VAL A 266 -0.06 18.06 20.51
N ARG A 267 -1.28 18.16 21.05
CA ARG A 267 -2.30 19.13 20.59
C ARG A 267 -1.82 20.57 20.62
N ARG A 268 -1.09 20.97 21.67
CA ARG A 268 -0.50 22.32 21.75
C ARG A 268 0.58 22.52 20.70
N LEU A 269 1.45 21.53 20.49
CA LEU A 269 2.51 21.58 19.48
C LEU A 269 1.93 21.71 18.07
N ILE A 270 0.90 20.94 17.73
CA ILE A 270 0.19 21.07 16.44
C ILE A 270 -0.38 22.48 16.28
N GLY A 271 -1.02 23.02 17.33
CA GLY A 271 -1.55 24.40 17.31
C GLY A 271 -0.47 25.49 17.21
N GLN A 272 0.79 25.16 17.49
CA GLN A 272 1.94 26.05 17.29
C GLN A 272 2.56 25.94 15.88
N GLY A 273 2.01 25.07 15.02
CA GLY A 273 2.50 24.87 13.66
C GLY A 273 3.73 23.95 13.57
N VAL A 274 4.00 23.16 14.60
CA VAL A 274 5.12 22.19 14.60
C VAL A 274 4.92 21.17 13.47
N THR A 275 6.00 20.81 12.76
CA THR A 275 5.98 19.82 11.67
C THR A 275 6.21 18.39 12.17
N ASP A 276 5.99 17.40 11.31
CA ASP A 276 6.21 15.98 11.63
C ASP A 276 7.69 15.72 11.95
N GLN A 277 8.58 16.31 11.13
CA GLN A 277 10.02 16.24 11.32
C GLN A 277 10.47 16.86 12.65
N GLU A 278 9.90 18.00 13.04
CA GLU A 278 10.21 18.63 14.32
C GLU A 278 9.78 17.76 15.52
N LEU A 279 8.62 17.09 15.45
CA LEU A 279 8.23 16.12 16.49
C LEU A 279 9.22 14.94 16.57
N TYR A 280 9.66 14.44 15.41
CA TYR A 280 10.66 13.37 15.35
C TYR A 280 11.99 13.79 16.00
N ASP A 281 12.46 15.00 15.72
CA ASP A 281 13.70 15.53 16.29
C ASP A 281 13.59 15.74 17.81
N MET A 282 12.47 16.26 18.31
CA MET A 282 12.20 16.37 19.75
C MET A 282 12.26 15.00 20.46
N ASP A 283 11.71 13.96 19.82
CA ASP A 283 11.75 12.61 20.39
C ASP A 283 13.10 11.94 20.31
N ARG A 284 13.91 12.26 19.29
CA ARG A 284 15.29 11.80 19.22
C ARG A 284 16.08 12.34 20.42
N GLU A 285 15.95 13.64 20.72
CA GLU A 285 16.59 14.27 21.88
C GLU A 285 16.08 13.65 23.19
N ALA A 286 14.76 13.49 23.35
CA ALA A 286 14.18 12.89 24.55
C ALA A 286 14.60 11.41 24.77
N ARG A 287 14.87 10.64 23.69
CA ARG A 287 15.37 9.27 23.82
C ARG A 287 16.78 9.22 24.39
N GLU A 288 17.62 10.21 24.11
CA GLU A 288 18.95 10.33 24.73
C GLU A 288 18.83 10.52 26.25
N GLU A 289 17.70 11.06 26.73
CA GLU A 289 17.35 11.23 28.14
C GLU A 289 16.54 10.05 28.73
N GLY A 290 16.33 8.96 27.96
CA GLY A 290 15.69 7.73 28.43
C GLY A 290 14.17 7.65 28.22
N LEU A 291 13.60 8.48 27.35
CA LEU A 291 12.18 8.40 27.01
C LEU A 291 11.86 7.10 26.25
N SER A 292 10.78 6.40 26.65
CA SER A 292 10.36 5.18 25.96
C SER A 292 9.69 5.49 24.62
N GLU A 293 9.84 4.60 23.64
CA GLU A 293 9.35 4.79 22.26
C GLU A 293 7.82 4.96 22.19
N GLY A 294 7.08 4.21 23.00
CA GLY A 294 5.62 4.31 23.11
C GLY A 294 5.12 5.67 23.59
N GLN A 295 5.97 6.40 24.33
CA GLN A 295 5.68 7.73 24.84
C GLN A 295 6.25 8.86 23.98
N SER A 296 6.76 8.58 22.78
CA SER A 296 7.28 9.62 21.89
C SER A 296 6.15 10.51 21.33
N HIS A 297 6.36 11.82 21.24
CA HIS A 297 5.38 12.79 20.71
C HIS A 297 4.93 12.44 19.30
N HIS A 298 5.87 12.03 18.45
CA HIS A 298 5.66 11.57 17.09
C HIS A 298 4.80 10.29 17.06
N ASN A 299 5.00 9.33 17.98
CA ASN A 299 4.11 8.17 18.08
C ASN A 299 2.70 8.59 18.49
N ILE A 300 2.55 9.46 19.50
CA ILE A 300 1.24 9.97 19.91
C ILE A 300 0.55 10.72 18.78
N TYR A 301 1.30 11.54 18.03
CA TYR A 301 0.81 12.18 16.82
C TYR A 301 0.32 11.15 15.80
N LYS A 302 1.12 10.15 15.43
CA LYS A 302 0.72 9.12 14.45
C LYS A 302 -0.53 8.34 14.87
N VAL A 303 -0.67 8.07 16.17
CA VAL A 303 -1.77 7.30 16.77
C VAL A 303 -3.08 8.10 16.81
N PHE A 304 -3.04 9.43 16.95
CA PHE A 304 -4.27 10.25 17.06
C PHE A 304 -4.56 11.12 15.85
N TYR A 305 -3.53 11.49 15.09
CA TYR A 305 -3.60 12.40 13.95
C TYR A 305 -3.05 11.79 12.65
N GLY A 306 -2.21 10.76 12.71
CA GLY A 306 -1.59 10.19 11.52
C GLY A 306 -2.36 9.04 10.86
N GLU A 307 -1.59 8.12 10.28
CA GLU A 307 -2.10 6.93 9.57
C GLU A 307 -2.92 6.00 10.47
N ASN A 308 -2.63 6.00 11.78
CA ASN A 308 -3.28 5.13 12.76
C ASN A 308 -4.36 5.85 13.59
N ALA A 309 -4.79 7.05 13.20
CA ALA A 309 -5.84 7.80 13.87
C ALA A 309 -7.11 6.96 14.08
N ILE A 310 -7.88 7.32 15.11
CA ILE A 310 -9.21 6.73 15.35
C ILE A 310 -10.07 7.02 14.11
N ALA A 311 -10.59 5.99 13.48
CA ALA A 311 -11.43 6.10 12.29
C ALA A 311 -12.89 5.83 12.65
N LEU A 312 -13.78 6.71 12.20
CA LEU A 312 -15.22 6.66 12.45
C LEU A 312 -15.98 6.76 11.13
N GLU A 313 -17.08 6.02 11.00
CA GLU A 313 -18.05 6.13 9.91
C GLU A 313 -19.25 6.96 10.41
N LYS A 314 -19.72 7.93 9.62
CA LYS A 314 -20.92 8.70 10.00
C LYS A 314 -22.18 7.88 9.71
N ALA A 315 -22.94 7.54 10.76
CA ALA A 315 -24.17 6.76 10.69
C ALA A 315 -25.35 7.59 11.24
N GLY A 316 -25.92 8.44 10.38
CA GLY A 316 -26.98 9.37 10.78
C GLY A 316 -26.46 10.53 11.64
N ASP A 317 -26.98 10.66 12.86
CA ASP A 317 -26.58 11.63 13.89
C ASP A 317 -25.47 11.12 14.81
N ARG A 318 -25.07 9.84 14.66
CA ARG A 318 -24.02 9.20 15.43
C ARG A 318 -22.85 8.77 14.54
N TYR A 319 -21.79 8.30 15.19
CA TYR A 319 -20.59 7.75 14.57
C TYR A 319 -20.43 6.28 14.95
N ARG A 320 -20.24 5.41 13.96
CA ARG A 320 -19.84 4.02 14.16
C ARG A 320 -18.31 3.94 14.16
N VAL A 321 -17.74 3.12 15.04
CA VAL A 321 -16.29 2.96 15.15
C VAL A 321 -15.78 1.99 14.08
N ILE A 322 -14.85 2.43 13.23
CA ILE A 322 -14.13 1.57 12.29
C ILE A 322 -12.89 0.98 12.98
N ASN A 323 -12.15 1.80 13.74
CA ASN A 323 -11.00 1.36 14.50
C ASN A 323 -10.83 2.16 15.81
N GLY A 324 -9.96 1.68 16.70
CA GLY A 324 -9.54 2.46 17.88
C GLY A 324 -10.37 2.26 19.15
N TYR A 325 -11.13 1.17 19.27
CA TYR A 325 -11.93 0.84 20.46
C TYR A 325 -11.16 0.96 21.78
N HIS A 326 -9.94 0.39 21.87
CA HIS A 326 -9.14 0.48 23.10
C HIS A 326 -8.81 1.92 23.51
N ARG A 327 -8.55 2.81 22.53
CA ARG A 327 -8.30 4.23 22.80
C ARG A 327 -9.57 4.94 23.25
N LEU A 328 -10.71 4.64 22.64
CA LEU A 328 -12.01 5.20 23.03
C LEU A 328 -12.41 4.77 24.45
N ALA A 329 -12.18 3.50 24.79
CA ALA A 329 -12.41 2.98 26.14
C ALA A 329 -11.56 3.71 27.19
N VAL A 330 -10.26 3.90 26.91
CA VAL A 330 -9.36 4.67 27.80
C VAL A 330 -9.78 6.13 27.89
N ALA A 331 -10.19 6.76 26.78
CA ALA A 331 -10.65 8.15 26.77
C ALA A 331 -11.86 8.36 27.68
N LEU A 332 -12.85 7.45 27.62
CA LEU A 332 -14.03 7.48 28.47
C LEU A 332 -13.67 7.29 29.95
N GLU A 333 -12.80 6.34 30.26
CA GLU A 333 -12.32 6.10 31.62
C GLU A 333 -11.60 7.32 32.21
N LEU A 334 -10.81 8.01 31.39
CA LEU A 334 -10.11 9.24 31.77
C LEU A 334 -11.01 10.49 31.76
N GLY A 335 -12.30 10.36 31.43
CA GLY A 335 -13.26 11.46 31.47
C GLY A 335 -13.09 12.50 30.35
N TRP A 336 -12.50 12.11 29.21
CA TRP A 336 -12.47 12.99 28.03
C TRP A 336 -13.89 13.19 27.49
N THR A 337 -14.15 14.35 26.89
CA THR A 337 -15.46 14.68 26.30
C THR A 337 -15.42 14.75 24.78
N VAL A 338 -14.25 15.02 24.21
CA VAL A 338 -13.98 15.10 22.78
C VAL A 338 -12.69 14.34 22.47
N ILE A 339 -12.61 13.74 21.28
CA ILE A 339 -11.43 13.03 20.83
C ILE A 339 -11.12 13.35 19.35
N PRO A 340 -9.84 13.56 18.97
CA PRO A 340 -9.49 13.66 17.57
C PRO A 340 -9.73 12.31 16.87
N ALA A 341 -10.52 12.35 15.80
CA ALA A 341 -10.80 11.18 14.99
C ALA A 341 -10.99 11.57 13.51
N ARG A 342 -10.57 10.67 12.62
CA ARG A 342 -10.82 10.72 11.18
C ARG A 342 -12.26 10.27 10.92
N VAL A 343 -13.03 11.08 10.22
CA VAL A 343 -14.38 10.71 9.77
C VAL A 343 -14.31 10.24 8.32
N VAL A 344 -14.56 8.96 8.09
CA VAL A 344 -14.70 8.35 6.77
C VAL A 344 -16.14 8.53 6.32
N GLY A 345 -16.32 9.15 5.15
CA GLY A 345 -17.63 9.53 4.59
C GLY A 345 -18.04 8.68 3.41
#